data_AF-A0A0R1MVH3-F1
#
_entry.id   AF-A0A0R1MVH3-F1
#
_cell.length_a   1.000
_cell.length_b   1.000
_cell.length_c   1.000
_cell.angle_alpha   90.00
_cell.angle_beta   90.00
_cell.angle_gamma   90.00
#
_symmetry.space_group_name_H-M   'P 1'
#
loop_
_entity.id
_entity.type
_entity.pdbx_description
1 polymer ?
#
loop_
_entity_poly.entity_id
_entity_poly.type
_entity_poly.pdbx_seq_one_letter_code
_entity_poly.pdbx_strand_id
1 'polypeptide(L)'
;MIREVISVRIGMRTIKTALAATVAMAIAAALGLHYWTLAGILSMMTIATTTRATVRFAIVQSAATVFGLGLAWGLFTLIPYPAVAFGLWLLVYIALTNLVGLQDTMIGSAVLVLPLLVVQPITIAILLNQLAVLLIAALTGLVLNLFMPNLSDQISFHVASVEKELIEVLGQQANLLMAGEEGDAAKHTVWEHLSNLKQAINEGTSWTARHQDNQLFDDNEYYEAYFEMRNNQYELLRQMQLLLDERVAQMPQRQQIGRLIAALIKQDRKKNNPVPASLTAMERLQEDLSAMSLPDTREQFFQQASATAYLVFLRQMVRLKDAFDKIVASQNR
;
A
#
# COMPACT_ATOMS: atom_id res chain seq x y z
N MET A 1 -27.27 27.22 -21.05
CA MET A 1 -26.89 27.04 -19.63
C MET A 1 -27.13 25.58 -19.30
N ILE A 2 -26.08 24.77 -19.44
CA ILE A 2 -26.11 23.31 -19.45
C ILE A 2 -26.22 22.83 -18.00
N ARG A 3 -27.23 22.00 -17.71
CA ARG A 3 -27.32 21.25 -16.44
C ARG A 3 -26.14 20.29 -16.37
N GLU A 4 -25.18 20.55 -15.49
CA GLU A 4 -24.31 19.49 -14.99
C GLU A 4 -25.18 18.51 -14.21
N VAL A 5 -25.49 17.38 -14.84
CA VAL A 5 -26.00 16.21 -14.14
C VAL A 5 -24.81 15.66 -13.36
N ILE A 6 -24.72 16.02 -12.08
CA ILE A 6 -23.83 15.36 -11.14
C ILE A 6 -24.32 13.91 -11.04
N SER A 7 -23.70 13.01 -11.81
CA SER A 7 -23.92 11.59 -11.66
C SER A 7 -23.27 11.17 -10.33
N VAL A 8 -24.04 11.22 -9.25
CA VAL A 8 -23.62 10.71 -7.94
C VAL A 8 -23.51 9.20 -8.05
N ARG A 9 -22.32 8.70 -8.38
CA ARG A 9 -22.03 7.27 -8.32
C ARG A 9 -21.93 6.87 -6.84
N ILE A 10 -22.95 6.16 -6.34
CA ILE A 10 -22.92 5.58 -5.00
C ILE A 10 -21.77 4.58 -4.95
N GLY A 11 -20.76 4.86 -4.12
CA GLY A 11 -19.61 3.97 -3.95
C GLY A 11 -20.00 2.68 -3.24
N MET A 12 -19.28 1.59 -3.52
CA MET A 12 -19.48 0.28 -2.90
C MET A 12 -19.47 0.35 -1.36
N ARG A 13 -18.63 1.22 -0.79
CA ARG A 13 -18.58 1.46 0.66
C ARG A 13 -19.92 1.95 1.20
N THR A 14 -20.55 2.94 0.54
CA THR A 14 -21.84 3.49 0.97
C THR A 14 -22.93 2.42 0.99
N ILE A 15 -22.95 1.56 -0.02
CA ILE A 15 -23.91 0.43 -0.10
C ILE A 15 -23.68 -0.54 1.06
N LYS A 16 -22.42 -0.93 1.31
CA LYS A 16 -22.07 -1.82 2.42
C LYS A 16 -22.44 -1.23 3.78
N THR A 17 -22.17 0.06 3.99
CA THR A 17 -22.53 0.76 5.22
C THR A 17 -24.04 0.75 5.47
N ALA A 18 -24.84 1.07 4.45
CA ALA A 18 -26.30 1.03 4.55
C ALA A 18 -26.83 -0.39 4.81
N LEU A 19 -26.27 -1.38 4.12
CA LEU A 19 -26.63 -2.79 4.30
C LEU A 19 -26.28 -3.29 5.70
N ALA A 20 -25.09 -2.94 6.22
CA ALA A 20 -24.64 -3.36 7.54
C ALA A 20 -25.55 -2.78 8.64
N ALA A 21 -25.89 -1.50 8.52
CA ALA A 21 -26.81 -0.85 9.44
C ALA A 21 -28.17 -1.57 9.47
N THR A 22 -28.73 -1.82 8.29
CA THR A 22 -30.05 -2.44 8.12
C THR A 22 -30.06 -3.87 8.67
N VAL A 23 -29.04 -4.66 8.34
CA VAL A 23 -28.90 -6.05 8.81
C VAL A 23 -28.67 -6.09 10.33
N ALA A 24 -27.83 -5.21 10.88
CA ALA A 24 -27.60 -5.12 12.32
C ALA A 24 -28.89 -4.83 13.10
N MET A 25 -29.65 -3.83 12.63
CA MET A 25 -30.95 -3.48 13.23
C MET A 25 -31.95 -4.63 13.15
N ALA A 26 -32.05 -5.29 11.99
CA ALA A 26 -32.95 -6.42 11.81
C ALA A 26 -32.61 -7.60 12.74
N ILE A 27 -31.32 -7.95 12.87
CA ILE A 27 -30.87 -9.02 13.76
C ILE A 27 -31.12 -8.66 15.22
N ALA A 28 -30.76 -7.45 15.65
CA ALA A 28 -30.98 -7.01 17.02
C ALA A 28 -32.47 -6.96 17.39
N ALA A 29 -33.32 -6.51 16.46
CA ALA A 29 -34.77 -6.50 16.64
C ALA A 29 -35.34 -7.92 16.73
N ALA A 30 -34.90 -8.84 15.87
CA ALA A 30 -35.35 -10.24 15.86
C ALA A 30 -34.96 -10.98 17.16
N LEU A 31 -33.83 -10.63 17.77
CA LEU A 31 -33.39 -11.15 19.07
C LEU A 31 -34.07 -10.47 20.27
N GLY A 32 -34.97 -9.51 20.02
CA GLY A 32 -35.71 -8.82 21.08
C GLY A 32 -34.86 -7.89 21.94
N LEU A 33 -33.71 -7.42 21.44
CA LEU A 33 -32.84 -6.53 22.20
C LEU A 33 -33.46 -5.15 22.36
N HIS A 34 -33.31 -4.58 23.55
CA HIS A 34 -33.65 -3.18 23.78
C HIS A 34 -32.67 -2.28 23.04
N TYR A 35 -33.16 -1.13 22.56
CA TYR A 35 -32.36 -0.15 21.81
C TYR A 35 -31.72 -0.75 20.55
N TRP A 36 -32.38 -1.71 19.89
CA TRP A 36 -31.93 -2.38 18.67
C TRP A 36 -31.54 -1.42 17.53
N THR A 37 -32.11 -0.21 17.48
CA THR A 37 -31.75 0.82 16.50
C THR A 37 -30.28 1.26 16.61
N LEU A 38 -29.70 1.21 17.81
CA LEU A 38 -28.30 1.56 18.04
C LEU A 38 -27.34 0.60 17.36
N ALA A 39 -27.75 -0.67 17.14
CA ALA A 39 -26.96 -1.64 16.40
C ALA A 39 -26.63 -1.13 14.99
N GLY A 40 -27.57 -0.42 14.35
CA GLY A 40 -27.37 0.16 13.03
C GLY A 40 -26.29 1.24 13.02
N ILE A 41 -26.39 2.20 13.93
CA ILE A 41 -25.42 3.32 14.06
C ILE A 41 -24.02 2.78 14.32
N LEU A 42 -23.88 1.84 15.26
CA LEU A 42 -22.59 1.25 15.61
C LEU A 42 -22.00 0.40 14.47
N SER A 43 -22.84 -0.33 13.74
CA SER A 43 -22.40 -1.12 12.58
C SER A 43 -21.89 -0.21 11.46
N MET A 44 -22.54 0.94 11.23
CA MET A 44 -22.06 1.96 10.29
C MET A 44 -20.69 2.50 10.67
N MET A 45 -20.48 2.81 11.97
CA MET A 45 -19.19 3.30 12.47
C MET A 45 -18.09 2.25 12.37
N THR A 46 -18.44 0.96 12.48
CA THR A 46 -17.47 -0.13 12.44
C THR A 46 -16.83 -0.30 11.05
N ILE A 47 -17.53 0.06 9.97
CA ILE A 47 -17.04 -0.11 8.59
C ILE A 47 -15.92 0.88 8.26
N ALA A 48 -14.69 0.37 8.32
CA ALA A 48 -13.48 1.08 7.92
C ALA A 48 -13.15 0.87 6.43
N THR A 49 -12.02 1.44 6.00
CA THR A 49 -11.55 1.36 4.61
C THR A 49 -10.95 0.01 4.22
N THR A 50 -10.54 -0.79 5.19
CA THR A 50 -9.91 -2.10 4.96
C THR A 50 -10.42 -3.13 5.97
N THR A 51 -10.31 -4.42 5.65
CA THR A 51 -10.79 -5.49 6.53
C THR A 51 -10.04 -5.50 7.86
N ARG A 52 -8.70 -5.41 7.84
CA ARG A 52 -7.88 -5.34 9.06
C ARG A 52 -8.22 -4.12 9.92
N ALA A 53 -8.43 -2.96 9.30
CA ALA A 53 -8.83 -1.75 10.04
C ALA A 53 -10.19 -1.93 10.73
N THR A 54 -11.17 -2.53 10.05
CA THR A 54 -12.49 -2.83 10.63
C THR A 54 -12.38 -3.81 11.81
N VAL A 55 -11.57 -4.87 11.69
CA VAL A 55 -11.30 -5.82 12.79
C VAL A 55 -10.68 -5.10 13.99
N ARG A 56 -9.59 -4.36 13.76
CA ARG A 56 -8.90 -3.61 14.80
C ARG A 56 -9.85 -2.62 15.49
N PHE A 57 -10.62 -1.86 14.71
CA PHE A 57 -11.59 -0.91 15.24
C PHE A 57 -12.67 -1.61 16.07
N ALA A 58 -13.26 -2.71 15.58
CA ALA A 58 -14.28 -3.46 16.31
C ALA A 58 -13.78 -3.98 17.67
N ILE A 59 -12.55 -4.49 17.74
CA ILE A 59 -11.95 -4.99 18.99
C ILE A 59 -11.70 -3.83 19.95
N VAL A 60 -11.07 -2.76 19.47
CA VAL A 60 -10.75 -1.56 20.26
C VAL A 60 -12.03 -0.90 20.78
N GLN A 61 -13.04 -0.73 19.93
CA GLN A 61 -14.37 -0.23 20.30
C GLN A 61 -15.02 -1.12 21.35
N SER A 62 -14.94 -2.44 21.21
CA SER A 62 -15.53 -3.38 22.16
C SER A 62 -14.91 -3.24 23.55
N ALA A 63 -13.58 -3.23 23.63
CA ALA A 63 -12.86 -3.05 24.89
C ALA A 63 -13.17 -1.69 25.54
N ALA A 64 -13.13 -0.62 24.75
CA ALA A 64 -13.39 0.74 25.22
C ALA A 64 -14.83 0.91 25.72
N THR A 65 -15.80 0.30 25.03
CA THR A 65 -17.21 0.34 25.44
C THR A 65 -17.45 -0.46 26.72
N VAL A 66 -16.84 -1.64 26.89
CA VAL A 66 -16.94 -2.42 28.14
C VAL A 66 -16.44 -1.58 29.32
N PHE A 67 -15.29 -0.92 29.14
CA PHE A 67 -14.76 0.03 30.13
C PHE A 67 -15.74 1.19 30.39
N GLY A 68 -16.28 1.80 29.33
CA GLY A 68 -17.24 2.89 29.40
C GLY A 68 -18.54 2.54 30.13
N LEU A 69 -19.06 1.34 29.91
CA LEU A 69 -20.25 0.81 30.60
C LEU A 69 -19.98 0.60 32.10
N GLY A 70 -18.79 0.09 32.46
CA GLY A 70 -18.39 -0.03 33.86
C GLY A 70 -18.29 1.33 34.57
N LEU A 71 -17.67 2.31 33.90
CA LEU A 71 -17.58 3.68 34.41
C LEU A 71 -18.97 4.34 34.55
N ALA A 72 -19.86 4.13 33.58
CA ALA A 72 -21.22 4.64 33.59
C ALA A 72 -22.04 4.05 34.74
N TRP A 73 -21.93 2.74 34.96
CA TRP A 73 -22.61 2.06 36.06
C TRP A 73 -22.23 2.68 37.42
N GLY A 74 -20.95 2.98 37.65
CA GLY A 74 -20.50 3.67 38.87
C GLY A 74 -21.00 5.12 38.97
N LEU A 75 -20.81 5.93 37.94
CA LEU A 75 -21.16 7.36 38.01
C LEU A 75 -22.67 7.61 38.04
N PHE A 76 -23.45 6.86 37.26
CA PHE A 76 -24.90 7.09 37.12
C PHE A 76 -25.70 6.54 38.30
N THR A 77 -25.11 5.65 39.11
CA THR A 77 -25.71 5.21 40.38
C THR A 77 -25.42 6.20 41.51
N LEU A 78 -24.28 6.90 41.46
CA LEU A 78 -23.86 7.86 42.49
C LEU A 78 -24.45 9.27 42.29
N ILE A 79 -24.67 9.68 41.04
CA ILE A 79 -25.07 11.06 40.71
C ILE A 79 -26.53 11.08 40.24
N PRO A 80 -27.45 11.71 40.99
CA PRO A 80 -28.89 11.69 40.66
C PRO A 80 -29.26 12.51 39.41
N TYR A 81 -28.44 13.50 39.03
CA TYR A 81 -28.71 14.41 37.92
C TYR A 81 -28.14 13.84 36.61
N PRO A 82 -28.96 13.36 35.65
CA PRO A 82 -28.49 12.61 34.49
C PRO A 82 -27.50 13.38 33.60
N ALA A 83 -27.77 14.67 33.36
CA ALA A 83 -26.92 15.52 32.55
C ALA A 83 -25.53 15.73 33.18
N VAL A 84 -25.48 15.93 34.49
CA VAL A 84 -24.22 16.10 35.24
C VAL A 84 -23.45 14.78 35.30
N ALA A 85 -24.16 13.67 35.54
CA ALA A 85 -23.57 12.33 35.54
C ALA A 85 -22.91 12.00 34.19
N PHE A 86 -23.60 12.29 33.08
CA PHE A 86 -23.06 12.08 31.73
C PHE A 86 -21.89 13.01 31.41
N GLY A 87 -21.96 14.29 31.79
CA GLY A 87 -20.86 15.24 31.59
C GLY A 87 -19.58 14.81 32.32
N LEU A 88 -19.72 14.35 33.57
CA LEU A 88 -18.60 13.79 34.33
C LEU A 88 -18.09 12.48 33.73
N TRP A 89 -19.00 11.61 33.27
CA TRP A 89 -18.62 10.39 32.55
C TRP A 89 -17.79 10.73 31.31
N LEU A 90 -18.20 11.70 30.49
CA LEU A 90 -17.45 12.15 29.32
C LEU A 90 -16.06 12.65 29.70
N LEU A 91 -15.95 13.53 30.70
CA LEU A 91 -14.65 14.08 31.12
C LEU A 91 -13.67 12.98 31.54
N VAL A 92 -14.14 12.05 32.39
CA VAL A 92 -13.30 10.94 32.86
C VAL A 92 -12.99 9.97 31.74
N TYR A 93 -13.99 9.62 30.92
CA TYR A 93 -13.82 8.69 29.80
C TYR A 93 -12.84 9.23 28.75
N ILE A 94 -12.95 10.51 28.36
CA ILE A 94 -12.03 11.17 27.43
C ILE A 94 -10.61 11.20 28.00
N ALA A 95 -10.46 11.62 29.26
CA ALA A 95 -9.15 11.66 29.90
C ALA A 95 -8.47 10.28 29.89
N LEU A 96 -9.21 9.22 30.23
CA LEU A 96 -8.67 7.86 30.27
C LEU A 96 -8.41 7.27 28.88
N THR A 97 -9.31 7.48 27.92
CA THR A 97 -9.12 6.96 26.56
C THR A 97 -8.00 7.69 25.82
N ASN A 98 -7.75 8.97 26.10
CA ASN A 98 -6.60 9.69 25.55
C ASN A 98 -5.27 9.12 26.05
N LEU A 99 -5.18 8.69 27.31
CA LEU A 99 -3.96 8.06 27.85
C LEU A 99 -3.61 6.74 27.16
N VAL A 100 -4.62 6.02 26.63
CA VAL A 100 -4.47 4.70 26.00
C VAL A 100 -4.58 4.78 24.47
N GLY A 101 -4.84 5.96 23.90
CA GLY A 101 -4.99 6.17 22.46
C GLY A 101 -6.28 5.59 21.86
N LEU A 102 -7.38 5.54 22.61
CA LEU A 102 -8.68 4.98 22.19
C LEU A 102 -9.75 6.05 21.89
N GLN A 103 -9.34 7.29 21.65
CA GLN A 103 -10.22 8.45 21.48
C GLN A 103 -11.27 8.29 20.36
N ASP A 104 -10.92 7.57 19.29
CA ASP A 104 -11.80 7.34 18.13
C ASP A 104 -13.05 6.51 18.48
N THR A 105 -13.04 5.83 19.64
CA THR A 105 -14.16 4.99 20.12
C THR A 105 -15.16 5.72 21.02
N MET A 106 -14.89 6.98 21.33
CA MET A 106 -15.67 7.77 22.29
C MET A 106 -17.14 7.85 21.88
N ILE A 107 -17.40 8.23 20.62
CA ILE A 107 -18.77 8.42 20.13
C ILE A 107 -19.54 7.10 20.20
N GLY A 108 -18.95 6.00 19.72
CA GLY A 108 -19.60 4.68 19.76
C GLY A 108 -19.90 4.22 21.19
N SER A 109 -19.00 4.48 22.14
CA SER A 109 -19.18 4.09 23.54
C SER A 109 -20.25 4.94 24.23
N ALA A 110 -20.28 6.24 23.95
CA ALA A 110 -21.30 7.15 24.46
C ALA A 110 -22.70 6.75 23.98
N VAL A 111 -22.85 6.35 22.72
CA VAL A 111 -24.13 5.90 22.15
C VAL A 111 -24.74 4.74 22.95
N LEU A 112 -23.93 3.79 23.43
CA LEU A 112 -24.42 2.66 24.25
C LEU A 112 -24.63 2.99 25.73
N VAL A 113 -23.95 4.02 26.24
CA VAL A 113 -24.09 4.47 27.63
C VAL A 113 -25.32 5.35 27.81
N LEU A 114 -25.71 6.15 26.82
CA LEU A 114 -26.84 7.09 26.92
C LEU A 114 -28.16 6.43 27.38
N PRO A 115 -28.57 5.24 26.89
CA PRO A 115 -29.76 4.55 27.40
C PRO A 115 -29.75 4.29 28.91
N LEU A 116 -28.58 4.12 29.54
CA LEU A 116 -28.45 3.88 30.99
C LEU A 116 -28.87 5.09 31.83
N LEU A 117 -28.91 6.30 31.24
CA LEU A 117 -29.41 7.50 31.93
C LEU A 117 -30.92 7.47 32.13
N VAL A 118 -31.63 6.78 31.24
CA VAL A 118 -33.09 6.71 31.22
C VAL A 118 -33.59 5.48 31.99
N VAL A 119 -32.86 4.35 31.90
CA VAL A 119 -33.25 3.11 32.55
C VAL A 119 -32.59 2.99 33.92
N GLN A 120 -33.34 3.33 34.96
CA GLN A 120 -32.94 3.21 36.36
C GLN A 120 -33.85 2.19 37.07
N PRO A 121 -33.32 1.30 37.92
CA PRO A 121 -31.90 1.09 38.23
C PRO A 121 -31.14 0.37 37.11
N ILE A 122 -29.82 0.61 37.02
CA ILE A 122 -28.94 -0.12 36.10
C ILE A 122 -28.71 -1.54 36.62
N THR A 123 -29.32 -2.52 35.95
CA THR A 123 -29.17 -3.94 36.24
C THR A 123 -28.15 -4.62 35.31
N ILE A 124 -27.62 -5.77 35.74
CA ILE A 124 -26.71 -6.59 34.93
C ILE A 124 -27.37 -6.98 33.59
N ALA A 125 -28.68 -7.24 33.57
CA ALA A 125 -29.41 -7.57 32.35
C ALA A 125 -29.36 -6.45 31.30
N ILE A 126 -29.44 -5.18 31.73
CA ILE A 126 -29.34 -4.03 30.84
C ILE A 126 -27.91 -3.90 30.28
N LEU A 127 -26.89 -4.13 31.11
CA LEU A 127 -25.49 -4.13 30.66
C LEU A 127 -25.23 -5.23 29.62
N LEU A 128 -25.73 -6.45 29.88
CA LEU A 128 -25.65 -7.55 28.91
C LEU A 128 -26.40 -7.24 27.62
N ASN A 129 -27.55 -6.56 27.69
CA ASN A 129 -28.26 -6.09 26.50
C ASN A 129 -27.39 -5.13 25.67
N GLN A 130 -26.74 -4.13 26.29
CA GLN A 130 -25.86 -3.21 25.56
C GLN A 130 -24.66 -3.92 24.92
N LEU A 131 -24.09 -4.90 25.61
CA LEU A 131 -23.02 -5.73 25.05
C LEU A 131 -23.50 -6.59 23.88
N ALA A 132 -24.72 -7.14 23.93
CA ALA A 132 -25.31 -7.88 22.84
C ALA A 132 -25.55 -6.99 21.60
N VAL A 133 -26.05 -5.76 21.81
CA VAL A 133 -26.21 -4.76 20.72
C VAL A 133 -24.86 -4.43 20.07
N LEU A 134 -23.83 -4.20 20.88
CA LEU A 134 -22.47 -3.95 20.41
C LEU A 134 -21.91 -5.13 19.60
N LEU A 135 -22.11 -6.35 20.10
CA LEU A 135 -21.62 -7.57 19.45
C LEU A 135 -22.28 -7.75 18.08
N ILE A 136 -23.59 -7.56 17.96
CA ILE A 136 -24.30 -7.65 16.68
C ILE A 136 -23.80 -6.57 15.72
N ALA A 137 -23.63 -5.34 16.19
CA ALA A 137 -23.09 -4.26 15.36
C ALA A 137 -21.69 -4.57 14.84
N ALA A 138 -20.80 -5.04 15.71
CA ALA A 138 -19.44 -5.42 15.36
C ALA A 138 -19.42 -6.58 14.35
N LEU A 139 -20.13 -7.67 14.64
CA LEU A 139 -20.15 -8.85 13.78
C LEU A 139 -20.73 -8.54 12.39
N THR A 140 -21.82 -7.80 12.32
CA THR A 140 -22.43 -7.43 11.02
C THR A 140 -21.53 -6.50 10.21
N GLY A 141 -20.91 -5.50 10.84
CA GLY A 141 -19.93 -4.63 10.20
C GLY A 141 -18.74 -5.41 9.66
N LEU A 142 -18.21 -6.36 10.44
CA LEU A 142 -17.11 -7.24 10.04
C LEU A 142 -17.49 -8.14 8.86
N VAL A 143 -18.62 -8.85 8.95
CA VAL A 143 -19.09 -9.76 7.90
C VAL A 143 -19.29 -9.03 6.58
N LEU A 144 -19.90 -7.84 6.58
CA LEU A 144 -20.07 -7.11 5.33
C LEU A 144 -18.79 -6.47 4.80
N ASN A 145 -17.85 -6.14 5.67
CA ASN A 145 -16.57 -5.59 5.24
C ASN A 145 -15.61 -6.67 4.69
N LEU A 146 -15.75 -7.93 5.13
CA LEU A 146 -14.99 -9.09 4.63
C LEU A 146 -15.16 -9.32 3.11
N PHE A 147 -16.32 -8.94 2.54
CA PHE A 147 -16.58 -9.04 1.09
C PHE A 147 -15.87 -7.94 0.27
N MET A 148 -14.62 -7.59 0.56
CA MET A 148 -13.83 -6.70 -0.30
C MET A 148 -13.31 -7.47 -1.53
N PRO A 149 -13.46 -6.91 -2.75
CA PRO A 149 -12.97 -7.57 -3.95
C PRO A 149 -11.44 -7.73 -3.91
N ASN A 150 -10.97 -8.83 -4.47
CA ASN A 150 -9.55 -9.06 -4.70
C ASN A 150 -9.02 -7.95 -5.63
N LEU A 151 -7.96 -7.25 -5.21
CA LEU A 151 -7.34 -6.15 -5.96
C LEU A 151 -6.24 -6.63 -6.93
N SER A 152 -6.14 -7.95 -7.13
CA SER A 152 -5.14 -8.60 -7.99
C SER A 152 -5.14 -8.07 -9.42
N ASP A 153 -6.28 -7.67 -9.98
CA ASP A 153 -6.36 -7.11 -11.33
C ASP A 153 -5.66 -5.74 -11.41
N GLN A 154 -5.86 -4.87 -10.40
CA GLN A 154 -5.20 -3.57 -10.35
C GLN A 154 -3.70 -3.73 -10.14
N ILE A 155 -3.29 -4.68 -9.29
CA ILE A 155 -1.88 -4.99 -9.07
C ILE A 155 -1.23 -5.52 -10.36
N SER A 156 -1.88 -6.46 -11.04
CA SER A 156 -1.38 -7.05 -12.29
C SER A 156 -1.25 -6.02 -13.41
N PHE A 157 -2.19 -5.06 -13.48
CA PHE A 157 -2.10 -3.92 -14.39
C PHE A 157 -0.82 -3.11 -14.14
N HIS A 158 -0.52 -2.78 -12.88
CA HIS A 158 0.69 -2.02 -12.52
C HIS A 158 1.97 -2.82 -12.73
N VAL A 159 1.97 -4.12 -12.46
CA VAL A 159 3.09 -5.01 -12.82
C VAL A 159 3.36 -4.92 -14.33
N ALA A 160 2.33 -5.06 -15.17
CA ALA A 160 2.50 -4.95 -16.62
C ALA A 160 2.99 -3.56 -17.06
N SER A 161 2.50 -2.49 -16.43
CA SER A 161 2.95 -1.13 -16.69
C SER A 161 4.42 -0.94 -16.33
N VAL A 162 4.86 -1.47 -15.18
CA VAL A 162 6.26 -1.41 -14.75
C VAL A 162 7.18 -2.15 -15.71
N GLU A 163 6.84 -3.38 -16.12
CA GLU A 163 7.65 -4.13 -17.10
C GLU A 163 7.78 -3.38 -18.43
N LYS A 164 6.68 -2.80 -18.91
CA LYS A 164 6.68 -2.03 -20.16
C LYS A 164 7.61 -0.83 -20.07
N GLU A 165 7.42 0.04 -19.08
CA GLU A 165 8.21 1.28 -18.95
C GLU A 165 9.68 0.99 -18.66
N LEU A 166 10.00 -0.07 -17.90
CA LEU A 166 11.38 -0.52 -17.67
C LEU A 166 12.07 -0.89 -19.00
N ILE A 167 11.38 -1.64 -19.86
CA ILE A 167 11.91 -2.03 -21.17
C ILE A 167 12.10 -0.80 -22.08
N GLU A 168 11.17 0.16 -22.05
CA GLU A 168 11.30 1.41 -22.82
C GLU A 168 12.52 2.23 -22.36
N VAL A 169 12.70 2.43 -21.05
CA VAL A 169 13.87 3.15 -20.50
C VAL A 169 15.17 2.47 -20.94
N LEU A 170 15.29 1.15 -20.74
CA LEU A 170 16.49 0.40 -21.15
C LEU A 170 16.72 0.47 -22.66
N GLY A 171 15.66 0.38 -23.47
CA GLY A 171 15.74 0.45 -24.92
C GLY A 171 16.26 1.81 -25.40
N GLN A 172 15.77 2.89 -24.81
CA GLN A 172 16.22 4.24 -25.18
C GLN A 172 17.64 4.52 -24.71
N GLN A 173 18.03 4.08 -23.50
CA GLN A 173 19.42 4.16 -23.05
C GLN A 173 20.37 3.37 -23.96
N ALA A 174 19.95 2.19 -24.43
CA ALA A 174 20.72 1.41 -25.39
C ALA A 174 20.91 2.17 -26.72
N ASN A 175 19.86 2.83 -27.22
CA ASN A 175 19.93 3.64 -28.43
C ASN A 175 20.89 4.83 -28.27
N LEU A 176 20.79 5.57 -27.17
CA LEU A 176 21.70 6.67 -26.83
C LEU A 176 23.16 6.22 -26.82
N LEU A 177 23.45 5.07 -26.20
CA LEU A 177 24.79 4.49 -26.16
C LEU A 177 25.32 4.08 -27.54
N MET A 178 24.44 3.61 -28.43
CA MET A 178 24.82 3.20 -29.79
C MET A 178 25.03 4.41 -30.72
N ALA A 179 24.14 5.39 -30.65
CA ALA A 179 24.17 6.62 -31.45
C ALA A 179 25.31 7.56 -31.02
N GLY A 180 25.52 7.73 -29.72
CA GLY A 180 26.59 8.54 -29.14
C GLY A 180 26.27 10.00 -28.89
N GLU A 181 25.55 10.67 -29.78
CA GLU A 181 24.95 11.98 -29.52
C GLU A 181 23.56 12.00 -30.15
N GLU A 182 22.55 12.24 -29.31
CA GLU A 182 21.20 12.55 -29.76
C GLU A 182 20.81 13.92 -29.17
N GLY A 183 19.99 14.67 -29.90
CA GLY A 183 19.53 15.98 -29.46
C GLY A 183 18.63 15.89 -28.21
N ASP A 184 18.40 17.02 -27.56
CA ASP A 184 17.65 17.11 -26.29
C ASP A 184 16.29 16.40 -26.32
N ALA A 185 15.63 16.33 -27.48
CA ALA A 185 14.36 15.63 -27.67
C ALA A 185 14.41 14.15 -27.27
N ALA A 186 15.49 13.43 -27.61
CA ALA A 186 15.61 12.01 -27.28
C ALA A 186 15.91 11.78 -25.78
N LYS A 187 16.69 12.68 -25.17
CA LYS A 187 16.94 12.67 -23.71
C LYS A 187 15.65 12.95 -22.93
N HIS A 188 14.84 13.91 -23.38
CA HIS A 188 13.54 14.22 -22.78
C HIS A 188 12.61 13.01 -22.76
N THR A 189 12.59 12.18 -23.81
CA THR A 189 11.78 10.97 -23.87
C THR A 189 12.16 9.96 -22.77
N VAL A 190 13.46 9.78 -22.47
CA VAL A 190 13.86 8.82 -21.41
C VAL A 190 13.38 9.25 -20.03
N TRP A 191 13.48 10.54 -19.72
CA TRP A 191 13.02 11.09 -18.44
C TRP A 191 11.51 10.98 -18.26
N GLU A 192 10.73 11.08 -19.35
CA GLU A 192 9.29 10.82 -19.35
C GLU A 192 9.00 9.36 -18.97
N HIS A 193 9.67 8.40 -19.61
CA HIS A 193 9.51 6.97 -19.26
C HIS A 193 9.98 6.65 -17.84
N LEU A 194 11.06 7.27 -17.36
CA LEU A 194 11.48 7.15 -15.96
C LEU A 194 10.41 7.68 -14.99
N SER A 195 9.78 8.82 -15.31
CA SER A 195 8.67 9.37 -14.52
C SER A 195 7.48 8.41 -14.50
N ASN A 196 7.08 7.90 -15.66
CA ASN A 196 5.98 6.93 -15.80
C ASN A 196 6.26 5.63 -15.03
N LEU A 197 7.50 5.12 -15.12
CA LEU A 197 7.96 3.96 -14.36
C LEU A 197 7.82 4.19 -12.86
N LYS A 198 8.29 5.34 -12.34
CA LYS A 198 8.19 5.66 -10.91
C LYS A 198 6.74 5.77 -10.46
N GLN A 199 5.88 6.37 -11.28
CA GLN A 199 4.45 6.47 -10.99
C GLN A 199 3.81 5.08 -10.90
N ALA A 200 4.05 4.20 -11.87
CA ALA A 200 3.53 2.84 -11.87
C ALA A 200 4.01 2.03 -10.65
N ILE A 201 5.28 2.17 -10.24
CA ILE A 201 5.82 1.55 -9.02
C ILE A 201 5.09 2.05 -7.78
N ASN A 202 4.92 3.38 -7.63
CA ASN A 202 4.26 3.97 -6.46
C ASN A 202 2.78 3.57 -6.37
N GLU A 203 2.07 3.57 -7.50
CA GLU A 203 0.68 3.13 -7.57
C GLU A 203 0.56 1.64 -7.26
N GLY A 204 1.39 0.79 -7.86
CA GLY A 204 1.45 -0.64 -7.58
C GLY A 204 1.76 -0.96 -6.11
N THR A 205 2.68 -0.23 -5.49
CA THR A 205 3.00 -0.35 -4.05
C THR A 205 1.77 0.00 -3.20
N SER A 206 1.08 1.09 -3.51
CA SER A 206 -0.15 1.52 -2.81
C SER A 206 -1.28 0.52 -2.95
N TRP A 207 -1.49 -0.04 -4.16
CA TRP A 207 -2.48 -1.08 -4.39
C TRP A 207 -2.17 -2.38 -3.65
N THR A 208 -0.89 -2.77 -3.60
CA THR A 208 -0.43 -3.95 -2.86
C THR A 208 -0.66 -3.81 -1.36
N ALA A 209 -0.30 -2.67 -0.77
CA ALA A 209 -0.55 -2.40 0.65
C ALA A 209 -2.05 -2.47 0.99
N ARG A 210 -2.92 -1.88 0.14
CA ARG A 210 -4.38 -1.97 0.31
C ARG A 210 -4.90 -3.40 0.17
N HIS A 211 -4.28 -4.20 -0.70
CA HIS A 211 -4.67 -5.59 -0.91
C HIS A 211 -4.35 -6.46 0.31
N GLN A 212 -3.14 -6.32 0.87
CA GLN A 212 -2.73 -6.96 2.11
C GLN A 212 -3.64 -6.57 3.28
N ASP A 213 -4.00 -5.29 3.39
CA ASP A 213 -4.93 -4.82 4.43
C ASP A 213 -6.36 -5.39 4.31
N ASN A 214 -6.74 -5.83 3.11
CA ASN A 214 -8.02 -6.49 2.86
C ASN A 214 -7.98 -8.01 3.09
N GLN A 215 -6.81 -8.62 3.04
CA GLN A 215 -6.57 -10.04 3.32
C GLN A 215 -6.31 -10.25 4.82
N LEU A 216 -7.16 -11.02 5.50
CA LEU A 216 -6.98 -11.32 6.93
C LEU A 216 -6.03 -12.48 7.22
N PHE A 217 -5.87 -13.40 6.28
CA PHE A 217 -5.19 -14.69 6.49
C PHE A 217 -4.18 -15.04 5.39
N ASP A 218 -4.02 -14.18 4.39
CA ASP A 218 -3.10 -14.37 3.27
C ASP A 218 -2.12 -13.20 3.28
N ASP A 219 -0.88 -13.47 3.64
CA ASP A 219 0.23 -12.52 3.59
C ASP A 219 1.07 -12.88 2.35
N ASN A 220 0.57 -12.53 1.16
CA ASN A 220 1.34 -12.71 -0.06
C ASN A 220 2.35 -11.55 -0.22
N GLU A 221 3.55 -11.76 0.31
CA GLU A 221 4.67 -10.80 0.25
C GLU A 221 5.25 -10.63 -1.18
N TYR A 222 4.84 -11.47 -2.14
CA TYR A 222 5.42 -11.47 -3.51
C TYR A 222 5.37 -10.09 -4.16
N TYR A 223 4.19 -9.44 -4.15
CA TYR A 223 4.01 -8.16 -4.84
C TYR A 223 4.72 -7.01 -4.12
N GLU A 224 4.81 -7.07 -2.78
CA GLU A 224 5.54 -6.09 -1.99
C GLU A 224 7.04 -6.16 -2.33
N ALA A 225 7.62 -7.36 -2.26
CA ALA A 225 9.01 -7.60 -2.64
C ALA A 225 9.27 -7.25 -4.11
N TYR A 226 8.31 -7.52 -5.01
CA TYR A 226 8.40 -7.14 -6.43
C TYR A 226 8.52 -5.63 -6.61
N PHE A 227 7.60 -4.83 -6.02
CA PHE A 227 7.64 -3.38 -6.18
C PHE A 227 8.83 -2.75 -5.47
N GLU A 228 9.27 -3.30 -4.34
CA GLU A 228 10.52 -2.87 -3.68
C GLU A 228 11.74 -3.10 -4.58
N MET A 229 11.88 -4.31 -5.15
CA MET A 229 12.93 -4.62 -6.12
C MET A 229 12.89 -3.65 -7.32
N ARG A 230 11.70 -3.40 -7.90
CA ARG A 230 11.55 -2.49 -9.05
C ARG A 230 11.88 -1.05 -8.69
N ASN A 231 11.57 -0.61 -7.46
CA ASN A 231 11.96 0.70 -6.96
C ASN A 231 13.50 0.85 -6.87
N ASN A 232 14.19 -0.19 -6.40
CA ASN A 232 15.66 -0.21 -6.37
C ASN A 232 16.27 -0.18 -7.78
N GLN A 233 15.67 -0.91 -8.74
CA GLN A 233 16.09 -0.86 -10.14
C GLN A 233 15.85 0.52 -10.78
N TYR A 234 14.74 1.18 -10.46
CA TYR A 234 14.46 2.55 -10.93
C TYR A 234 15.58 3.52 -10.53
N GLU A 235 16.04 3.48 -9.29
CA GLU A 235 17.12 4.38 -8.84
C GLU A 235 18.42 4.12 -9.63
N LEU A 236 18.75 2.85 -9.90
CA LEU A 236 19.91 2.50 -10.73
C LEU A 236 19.77 3.01 -12.18
N LEU A 237 18.60 2.84 -12.78
CA LEU A 237 18.31 3.36 -14.13
C LEU A 237 18.40 4.88 -14.21
N ARG A 238 17.94 5.57 -13.17
CA ARG A 238 18.06 7.03 -13.06
C ARG A 238 19.52 7.47 -12.96
N GLN A 239 20.35 6.79 -12.15
CA GLN A 239 21.78 7.07 -12.08
C GLN A 239 22.47 6.82 -13.43
N MET A 240 22.11 5.74 -14.11
CA MET A 240 22.57 5.43 -15.47
C MET A 240 22.20 6.54 -16.46
N GLN A 241 20.98 7.08 -16.41
CA GLN A 241 20.56 8.17 -17.29
C GLN A 241 21.36 9.45 -17.06
N LEU A 242 21.61 9.83 -15.79
CA LEU A 242 22.40 11.02 -15.46
C LEU A 242 23.82 10.94 -16.07
N LEU A 243 24.45 9.76 -16.04
CA LEU A 243 25.76 9.55 -16.68
C LEU A 243 25.70 9.75 -18.20
N LEU A 244 24.61 9.32 -18.84
CA LEU A 244 24.42 9.48 -20.28
C LEU A 244 24.17 10.94 -20.66
N ASP A 245 23.36 11.66 -19.89
CA ASP A 245 23.02 13.06 -20.15
C ASP A 245 24.26 13.96 -20.17
N GLU A 246 25.21 13.70 -19.26
CA GLU A 246 26.44 14.47 -19.16
C GLU A 246 27.41 14.19 -20.32
N ARG A 247 27.75 12.92 -20.60
CA ARG A 247 28.92 12.59 -21.47
C ARG A 247 28.83 11.28 -22.27
N VAL A 248 27.63 10.83 -22.68
CA VAL A 248 27.45 9.58 -23.45
C VAL A 248 28.38 9.45 -24.69
N ALA A 249 28.61 10.56 -25.41
CA ALA A 249 29.43 10.57 -26.62
C ALA A 249 30.88 10.13 -26.39
N GLN A 250 31.37 10.34 -25.18
CA GLN A 250 32.79 10.20 -24.87
C GLN A 250 33.08 8.88 -24.13
N MET A 251 32.06 8.08 -23.82
CA MET A 251 32.24 6.83 -23.09
C MET A 251 32.96 5.76 -23.94
N PRO A 252 34.08 5.20 -23.47
CA PRO A 252 34.69 4.05 -24.12
C PRO A 252 33.72 2.87 -24.10
N GLN A 253 33.77 2.05 -25.15
CA GLN A 253 32.95 0.84 -25.27
C GLN A 253 31.42 1.06 -25.20
N ARG A 254 30.92 2.30 -25.33
CA ARG A 254 29.48 2.63 -25.29
C ARG A 254 28.61 1.72 -26.18
N GLN A 255 29.07 1.44 -27.40
CA GLN A 255 28.34 0.57 -28.34
C GLN A 255 28.29 -0.89 -27.90
N GLN A 256 29.29 -1.36 -27.14
CA GLN A 256 29.29 -2.70 -26.58
C GLN A 256 28.30 -2.76 -25.40
N ILE A 257 28.27 -1.74 -24.55
CA ILE A 257 27.28 -1.61 -23.46
C ILE A 257 25.85 -1.57 -24.04
N GLY A 258 25.58 -0.73 -25.05
CA GLY A 258 24.27 -0.66 -25.70
C GLY A 258 23.82 -2.00 -26.30
N ARG A 259 24.75 -2.75 -26.92
CA ARG A 259 24.47 -4.11 -27.42
C ARG A 259 24.15 -5.11 -26.29
N LEU A 260 24.81 -5.01 -25.13
CA LEU A 260 24.48 -5.84 -23.97
C LEU A 260 23.06 -5.56 -23.47
N ILE A 261 22.65 -4.29 -23.39
CA ILE A 261 21.29 -3.92 -22.98
C ILE A 261 20.25 -4.44 -23.98
N ALA A 262 20.48 -4.27 -25.28
CA ALA A 262 19.59 -4.81 -26.31
C ALA A 262 19.45 -6.35 -26.21
N ALA A 263 20.55 -7.04 -25.89
CA ALA A 263 20.53 -8.48 -25.66
C ALA A 263 19.73 -8.86 -24.41
N LEU A 264 19.87 -8.12 -23.30
CA LEU A 264 19.09 -8.31 -22.08
C LEU A 264 17.58 -8.18 -22.34
N ILE A 265 17.16 -7.10 -23.01
CA ILE A 265 15.74 -6.88 -23.34
C ILE A 265 15.18 -8.04 -24.17
N LYS A 266 15.95 -8.52 -25.14
CA LYS A 266 15.55 -9.66 -25.99
C LYS A 266 15.45 -10.97 -25.20
N GLN A 267 16.31 -11.16 -24.20
CA GLN A 267 16.30 -12.34 -23.34
C GLN A 267 15.12 -12.34 -22.37
N ASP A 268 14.82 -11.19 -21.74
CA ASP A 268 13.71 -11.05 -20.78
C ASP A 268 12.36 -11.40 -21.44
N ARG A 269 12.16 -10.98 -22.70
CA ARG A 269 10.98 -11.35 -23.52
C ARG A 269 10.82 -12.84 -23.77
N LYS A 270 11.88 -13.65 -23.69
CA LYS A 270 11.83 -15.10 -23.96
C LYS A 270 11.47 -15.95 -22.72
N LYS A 271 11.31 -15.34 -21.53
CA LYS A 271 10.89 -15.98 -20.26
C LYS A 271 11.65 -17.25 -19.85
N ASN A 272 12.82 -17.55 -20.42
CA ASN A 272 13.44 -18.87 -20.21
C ASN A 272 14.97 -18.92 -20.45
N ASN A 273 15.73 -17.94 -19.96
CA ASN A 273 17.19 -18.01 -20.05
C ASN A 273 17.85 -17.50 -18.75
N PRO A 274 18.95 -18.12 -18.28
CA PRO A 274 19.55 -17.76 -17.02
C PRO A 274 20.25 -16.39 -17.14
N VAL A 275 19.78 -15.44 -16.33
CA VAL A 275 20.44 -14.18 -15.94
C VAL A 275 21.98 -14.29 -15.82
N PRO A 276 22.56 -15.42 -15.35
CA PRO A 276 24.00 -15.70 -15.40
C PRO A 276 24.76 -15.33 -16.68
N ALA A 277 24.23 -15.61 -17.88
CA ALA A 277 25.01 -15.40 -19.12
C ALA A 277 25.29 -13.91 -19.39
N SER A 278 24.32 -13.04 -19.10
CA SER A 278 24.47 -11.61 -19.29
C SER A 278 25.30 -10.96 -18.19
N LEU A 279 25.24 -11.49 -16.97
CA LEU A 279 26.15 -11.08 -15.90
C LEU A 279 27.61 -11.38 -16.25
N THR A 280 27.91 -12.58 -16.78
CA THR A 280 29.26 -12.93 -17.24
C THR A 280 29.73 -12.01 -18.37
N ALA A 281 28.85 -11.64 -19.30
CA ALA A 281 29.21 -10.71 -20.37
C ALA A 281 29.53 -9.29 -19.85
N MET A 282 28.79 -8.82 -18.84
CA MET A 282 29.08 -7.56 -18.16
C MET A 282 30.38 -7.61 -17.36
N GLU A 283 30.69 -8.73 -16.70
CA GLU A 283 31.92 -8.92 -15.94
C GLU A 283 33.16 -8.86 -16.84
N ARG A 284 33.11 -9.54 -17.99
CA ARG A 284 34.18 -9.45 -19.01
C ARG A 284 34.39 -8.02 -19.50
N LEU A 285 33.31 -7.31 -19.81
CA LEU A 285 33.40 -5.92 -20.26
C LEU A 285 34.01 -5.02 -19.17
N GLN A 286 33.72 -5.30 -17.90
CA GLN A 286 34.33 -4.57 -16.80
C GLN A 286 35.83 -4.86 -16.67
N GLU A 287 36.25 -6.11 -16.87
CA GLU A 287 37.67 -6.49 -16.92
C GLU A 287 38.38 -5.76 -18.06
N ASP A 288 37.77 -5.71 -19.25
CA ASP A 288 38.30 -4.99 -20.41
C ASP A 288 38.49 -3.49 -20.12
N LEU A 289 37.51 -2.84 -19.46
CA LEU A 289 37.63 -1.45 -19.02
C LEU A 289 38.74 -1.26 -17.98
N SER A 290 38.90 -2.22 -17.07
CA SER A 290 39.92 -2.17 -16.00
C SER A 290 41.34 -2.41 -16.52
N ALA A 291 41.47 -3.11 -17.65
CA ALA A 291 42.74 -3.38 -18.31
C ALA A 291 43.19 -2.26 -19.27
N MET A 292 42.39 -1.22 -19.45
CA MET A 292 42.77 -0.05 -20.26
C MET A 292 44.00 0.65 -19.65
N SER A 293 44.78 1.33 -20.50
CA SER A 293 45.87 2.18 -20.03
C SER A 293 45.35 3.27 -19.10
N LEU A 294 46.17 3.63 -18.10
CA LEU A 294 45.90 4.75 -17.21
C LEU A 294 45.56 6.00 -18.05
N PRO A 295 44.55 6.78 -17.65
CA PRO A 295 44.14 7.95 -18.40
C PRO A 295 45.22 9.03 -18.33
N ASP A 296 45.67 9.52 -19.49
CA ASP A 296 46.69 10.56 -19.59
C ASP A 296 46.12 11.96 -19.31
N THR A 297 44.79 12.12 -19.47
CA THR A 297 44.10 13.38 -19.24
C THR A 297 42.92 13.21 -18.28
N ARG A 298 42.56 14.32 -17.61
CA ARG A 298 41.36 14.37 -16.76
C ARG A 298 40.08 14.03 -17.53
N GLU A 299 40.00 14.39 -18.80
CA GLU A 299 38.86 14.07 -19.65
C GLU A 299 38.76 12.56 -19.88
N GLN A 300 39.87 11.90 -20.26
CA GLN A 300 39.93 10.45 -20.41
C GLN A 300 39.60 9.71 -19.10
N PHE A 301 40.05 10.24 -17.96
CA PHE A 301 39.70 9.69 -16.65
C PHE A 301 38.18 9.69 -16.43
N PHE A 302 37.51 10.81 -16.69
CA PHE A 302 36.06 10.88 -16.54
C PHE A 302 35.34 9.96 -17.52
N GLN A 303 35.81 9.86 -18.76
CA GLN A 303 35.24 8.95 -19.77
C GLN A 303 35.27 7.49 -19.31
N GLN A 304 36.45 7.01 -18.88
CA GLN A 304 36.62 5.66 -18.36
C GLN A 304 35.81 5.42 -17.08
N ALA A 305 35.79 6.39 -16.16
CA ALA A 305 35.03 6.32 -14.91
C ALA A 305 33.52 6.24 -15.16
N SER A 306 32.98 7.05 -16.09
CA SER A 306 31.55 7.05 -16.41
C SER A 306 31.10 5.73 -17.05
N ALA A 307 31.88 5.17 -17.99
CA ALA A 307 31.58 3.87 -18.57
C ALA A 307 31.62 2.74 -17.51
N THR A 308 32.61 2.78 -16.63
CA THR A 308 32.75 1.81 -15.52
C THR A 308 31.57 1.91 -14.55
N ALA A 309 31.22 3.13 -14.12
CA ALA A 309 30.09 3.36 -13.22
C ALA A 309 28.76 2.91 -13.83
N TYR A 310 28.52 3.23 -15.11
CA TYR A 310 27.33 2.80 -15.83
C TYR A 310 27.21 1.27 -15.83
N LEU A 311 28.30 0.56 -16.14
CA LEU A 311 28.32 -0.90 -16.17
C LEU A 311 28.11 -1.52 -14.78
N VAL A 312 28.64 -0.90 -13.72
CA VAL A 312 28.39 -1.31 -12.33
C VAL A 312 26.91 -1.21 -11.98
N PHE A 313 26.26 -0.09 -12.29
CA PHE A 313 24.83 0.10 -12.04
C PHE A 313 23.97 -0.89 -12.84
N LEU A 314 24.27 -1.07 -14.13
CA LEU A 314 23.58 -2.05 -14.98
C LEU A 314 23.68 -3.47 -14.40
N ARG A 315 24.86 -3.87 -13.95
CA ARG A 315 25.06 -5.19 -13.33
C ARG A 315 24.32 -5.33 -12.01
N GLN A 316 24.35 -4.31 -11.15
CA GLN A 316 23.59 -4.31 -9.90
C GLN A 316 22.08 -4.46 -10.17
N MET A 317 21.55 -3.77 -11.17
CA MET A 317 20.15 -3.86 -11.57
C MET A 317 19.77 -5.30 -11.97
N VAL A 318 20.61 -5.96 -12.76
CA VAL A 318 20.40 -7.36 -13.16
C VAL A 318 20.50 -8.32 -11.96
N ARG A 319 21.46 -8.08 -11.05
CA ARG A 319 21.61 -8.90 -9.82
C ARG A 319 20.41 -8.78 -8.88
N LEU A 320 19.78 -7.61 -8.77
CA LEU A 320 18.55 -7.44 -7.99
C LEU A 320 17.44 -8.37 -8.49
N LYS A 321 17.26 -8.47 -9.81
CA LYS A 321 16.28 -9.38 -10.42
C LYS A 321 16.62 -10.85 -10.18
N ASP A 322 17.88 -11.24 -10.36
CA ASP A 322 18.33 -12.61 -10.11
C ASP A 322 18.14 -13.04 -8.64
N ALA A 323 18.42 -12.13 -7.69
CA ALA A 323 18.20 -12.38 -6.27
C ALA A 323 16.71 -12.56 -5.95
N PHE A 324 15.85 -11.68 -6.49
CA PHE A 324 14.40 -11.80 -6.35
C PHE A 324 13.87 -13.13 -6.91
N ASP A 325 14.24 -13.48 -8.15
CA ASP A 325 13.79 -14.71 -8.80
C ASP A 325 14.20 -15.97 -8.00
N LYS A 326 15.39 -15.96 -7.37
CA LYS A 326 15.85 -17.04 -6.49
C LYS A 326 15.07 -17.15 -5.18
N ILE A 327 14.75 -16.01 -4.55
CA ILE A 327 13.95 -15.98 -3.32
C ILE A 327 12.54 -16.52 -3.61
N VAL A 328 11.90 -16.02 -4.67
CA VAL A 328 10.57 -16.48 -5.10
C VAL A 328 10.57 -17.99 -5.41
N ALA A 329 11.60 -18.49 -6.09
CA ALA A 329 11.71 -19.92 -6.38
C ALA A 329 11.90 -20.79 -5.12
N SER A 330 12.48 -20.23 -4.05
CA SER A 330 12.68 -20.94 -2.77
C SER A 330 11.41 -20.99 -1.90
N GLN A 331 10.54 -19.98 -2.01
CA GLN A 331 9.27 -19.90 -1.26
C GLN A 331 8.16 -20.77 -1.88
N ASN A 332 8.27 -21.11 -3.17
CA ASN A 332 7.32 -21.96 -3.89
C ASN A 332 7.67 -23.47 -3.85
N ARG A 333 8.57 -23.91 -2.96
CA ARG A 333 8.95 -25.32 -2.72
C ARG A 333 8.40 -25.82 -1.40
#